data_AF-A0A1H3F904-F1
#
_entry.id   AF-A0A1H3F904-F1
#
_cell.length_a   1.000
_cell.length_b   1.000
_cell.length_c   1.000
_cell.angle_alpha   90.00
_cell.angle_beta   90.00
_cell.angle_gamma   90.00
#
_symmetry.space_group_name_H-M   'P 1'
#
loop_
_entity.id
_entity.type
_entity.pdbx_description
1 polymer ?
#
loop_
_entity_poly.entity_id
_entity_poly.type
_entity_poly.pdbx_seq_one_letter_code
_entity_poly.pdbx_strand_id
1 'polypeptide(L)'
;MRHVRPEFLRLPILRRTMPALGLALIVTPMFPPQVEWRHPRLTTAPTVLGAALDDLAAAQGMGPSEAKAPSDYEATRLWFDMDAPSEKAPVLGNSMGRDMWKTLALDPDLFRGSRFARFGMRATFPKAQLRALLRAPSFEAADTVLLAFASPPLGGADGAAARRARRLGQADHPRPPPPVFKDREGRRLFDCYVREHGGLDDPEALERLTWKMIDGQETRAVDAALEAEAARRGWPVFRRLDSVCDAAAKTCGFVSEDGRKMIHDHHHHSMTAATAYGRRIRDQGPPPFD
;
A
#
# COMPACT_ATOMS: atom_id res chain seq x y z
N MET A 1 18.55 -11.34 -31.47
CA MET A 1 17.46 -10.54 -30.87
C MET A 1 17.40 -9.19 -31.59
N ARG A 2 16.25 -8.78 -32.12
CA ARG A 2 16.04 -7.45 -32.72
C ARG A 2 15.68 -6.47 -31.60
N HIS A 3 16.44 -5.39 -31.45
CA HIS A 3 16.08 -4.28 -30.56
C HIS A 3 14.77 -3.63 -31.03
N VAL A 4 13.72 -3.76 -30.22
CA VAL A 4 12.50 -2.95 -30.36
C VAL A 4 12.81 -1.59 -29.73
N ARG A 5 13.00 -0.56 -30.56
CA ARG A 5 13.01 0.84 -30.09
C ARG A 5 11.56 1.27 -29.87
N PRO A 6 11.23 1.96 -28.78
CA PRO A 6 9.87 2.45 -28.54
C PRO A 6 9.50 3.51 -29.60
N GLU A 7 8.50 3.22 -30.42
CA GLU A 7 8.02 4.09 -31.51
C GLU A 7 7.33 5.39 -31.03
N PHE A 8 7.11 5.56 -29.73
CA PHE A 8 6.40 6.71 -29.16
C PHE A 8 7.13 8.06 -29.30
N LEU A 9 8.41 8.07 -29.65
CA LEU A 9 9.18 9.31 -29.88
C LEU A 9 8.97 9.95 -31.27
N ARG A 10 8.09 9.39 -32.11
CA ARG A 10 7.88 9.88 -33.50
C ARG A 10 6.68 10.81 -33.69
N LEU A 11 5.88 11.09 -32.66
CA LEU A 11 4.78 12.05 -32.78
C LEU A 11 5.33 13.50 -32.69
N PRO A 12 5.32 14.29 -33.79
CA PRO A 12 5.99 15.61 -33.83
C PRO A 12 5.41 16.62 -32.84
N ILE A 13 4.14 16.43 -32.47
CA ILE A 13 3.40 17.30 -31.54
C ILE A 13 3.92 17.13 -30.11
N LEU A 14 4.09 15.89 -29.63
CA LEU A 14 4.56 15.60 -28.28
C LEU A 14 6.01 16.07 -28.05
N ARG A 15 6.85 16.02 -29.09
CA ARG A 15 8.25 16.50 -29.03
C ARG A 15 8.36 18.03 -28.94
N ARG A 16 7.34 18.76 -29.41
CA ARG A 16 7.28 20.23 -29.36
C ARG A 16 6.64 20.77 -28.07
N THR A 17 5.64 20.09 -27.52
CA THR A 17 4.86 20.62 -26.39
C THR A 17 5.38 20.18 -25.02
N MET A 18 5.94 18.99 -24.89
CA MET A 18 6.44 18.45 -23.61
C MET A 18 7.54 19.30 -22.96
N PRO A 19 8.56 19.80 -23.68
CA PRO A 19 9.59 20.63 -23.06
C PRO A 19 9.03 21.97 -22.57
N ALA A 20 8.07 22.56 -23.30
CA ALA A 20 7.43 23.82 -22.93
C ALA A 20 6.49 23.67 -21.73
N LEU A 21 5.73 22.57 -21.64
CA LEU A 21 4.90 22.24 -20.48
C LEU A 21 5.74 21.92 -19.24
N GLY A 22 6.82 21.16 -19.41
CA GLY A 22 7.78 20.86 -18.34
C GLY A 22 8.45 22.15 -17.82
N LEU A 23 8.87 23.04 -18.72
CA LEU A 23 9.48 24.32 -18.36
C LEU A 23 8.47 25.26 -17.70
N ALA A 24 7.22 25.33 -18.18
CA ALA A 24 6.17 26.13 -17.56
C ALA A 24 5.89 25.66 -16.12
N LEU A 25 5.81 24.35 -15.88
CA LEU A 25 5.60 23.80 -14.52
C LEU A 25 6.75 24.11 -13.55
N ILE A 26 7.98 24.27 -14.06
CA ILE A 26 9.16 24.62 -13.26
C ILE A 26 9.27 26.12 -13.01
N VAL A 27 8.94 26.95 -14.01
CA VAL A 27 9.17 28.42 -13.97
C VAL A 27 8.04 29.16 -13.26
N THR A 28 6.79 28.67 -13.31
CA THR A 28 5.63 29.33 -12.71
C THR A 28 5.74 29.59 -11.19
N PRO A 29 6.33 28.70 -10.35
CA PRO A 29 6.52 29.00 -8.93
C PRO A 29 7.72 29.92 -8.61
N MET A 30 8.57 30.26 -9.58
CA MET A 30 9.77 31.10 -9.36
C MET A 30 9.51 32.61 -9.51
N PHE A 31 8.32 33.02 -9.97
CA PHE A 31 7.92 34.42 -10.07
C PHE A 31 6.67 34.65 -9.21
N PRO A 32 6.76 35.40 -8.09
CA PRO A 32 5.57 35.72 -7.32
C PRO A 32 4.89 36.95 -7.92
N PRO A 33 3.62 36.88 -8.37
CA PRO A 33 2.77 38.05 -8.32
C PRO A 33 2.08 38.07 -6.96
N GLN A 34 2.17 39.22 -6.28
CA GLN A 34 1.36 39.57 -5.12
C GLN A 34 -0.11 39.67 -5.55
N VAL A 35 -0.78 38.53 -5.65
CA VAL A 35 -2.22 38.45 -5.82
C VAL A 35 -2.77 37.76 -4.58
N GLU A 36 -3.52 38.51 -3.77
CA GLU A 36 -4.33 37.97 -2.68
C GLU A 36 -5.36 37.00 -3.25
N TRP A 37 -4.99 35.72 -3.34
CA TRP A 37 -5.93 34.65 -3.65
C TRP A 37 -6.72 34.30 -2.40
N ARG A 38 -7.78 35.07 -2.12
CA ARG A 38 -8.97 34.50 -1.46
C ARG A 38 -9.76 33.77 -2.55
N HIS A 39 -9.60 32.45 -2.67
CA HIS A 39 -10.47 31.66 -3.55
C HIS A 39 -10.75 30.25 -3.03
N PRO A 40 -11.98 29.73 -3.21
CA PRO A 40 -12.39 28.41 -2.77
C PRO A 40 -11.99 27.34 -3.80
N ARG A 41 -11.63 26.15 -3.32
CA ARG A 41 -11.37 24.91 -4.08
C ARG A 41 -10.00 24.81 -4.78
N LEU A 42 -8.96 24.63 -3.98
CA LEU A 42 -7.66 24.02 -4.35
C LEU A 42 -7.76 22.48 -4.54
N THR A 43 -8.84 21.99 -5.17
CA THR A 43 -9.06 20.54 -5.41
C THR A 43 -8.93 20.14 -6.88
N THR A 44 -8.72 21.08 -7.81
CA THR A 44 -8.80 20.79 -9.25
C THR A 44 -7.51 20.23 -9.86
N ALA A 45 -6.33 20.75 -9.53
CA ALA A 45 -5.07 20.27 -10.11
C ALA A 45 -4.70 18.81 -9.73
N PRO A 46 -4.82 18.37 -8.46
CA PRO A 46 -4.54 16.97 -8.09
C PRO A 46 -5.54 15.99 -8.72
N THR A 47 -6.79 16.41 -8.88
CA THR A 47 -7.86 15.57 -9.46
C THR A 47 -7.68 15.36 -10.96
N VAL A 48 -7.26 16.40 -11.70
CA VAL A 48 -6.98 16.30 -13.14
C VAL A 48 -5.75 15.42 -13.41
N LEU A 49 -4.70 15.55 -12.60
CA LEU A 49 -3.51 14.70 -12.75
C LEU A 49 -3.79 13.24 -12.37
N GLY A 50 -4.60 13.01 -11.33
CA GLY A 50 -5.05 11.67 -10.95
C GLY A 50 -5.83 10.99 -12.07
N ALA A 51 -6.80 11.68 -12.65
CA ALA A 51 -7.59 11.17 -13.78
C ALA A 51 -6.71 10.81 -15.00
N ALA A 52 -5.73 11.65 -15.33
CA ALA A 52 -4.82 11.37 -16.45
C ALA A 52 -3.92 10.15 -16.20
N LEU A 53 -3.50 9.92 -14.95
CA LEU A 53 -2.74 8.72 -14.57
C LEU A 53 -3.60 7.46 -14.60
N ASP A 54 -4.85 7.56 -14.16
CA ASP A 54 -5.82 6.47 -14.23
C ASP A 54 -6.14 6.09 -15.67
N ASP A 55 -6.32 7.07 -16.56
CA ASP A 55 -6.53 6.88 -17.99
C ASP A 55 -5.31 6.23 -18.66
N LEU A 56 -4.09 6.67 -18.29
CA LEU A 56 -2.85 6.06 -18.79
C LEU A 56 -2.69 4.62 -18.32
N ALA A 57 -2.98 4.35 -17.04
CA ALA A 57 -2.97 3.00 -16.49
C ALA A 57 -4.01 2.13 -17.19
N ALA A 58 -5.23 2.62 -17.39
CA ALA A 58 -6.28 1.92 -18.13
C ALA A 58 -5.86 1.63 -19.59
N ALA A 59 -5.26 2.61 -20.28
CA ALA A 59 -4.75 2.44 -21.64
C ALA A 59 -3.64 1.38 -21.75
N GLN A 60 -2.88 1.16 -20.67
CA GLN A 60 -1.88 0.09 -20.58
C GLN A 60 -2.46 -1.23 -20.07
N GLY A 61 -3.78 -1.30 -19.90
CA GLY A 61 -4.48 -2.45 -19.35
C GLY A 61 -4.19 -2.70 -17.86
N MET A 62 -3.63 -1.70 -17.15
CA MET A 62 -3.26 -1.73 -15.73
C MET A 62 -4.32 -1.11 -14.81
N GLY A 63 -5.33 -0.42 -15.37
CA GLY A 63 -6.33 0.33 -14.62
C GLY A 63 -7.79 -0.09 -14.89
N PRO A 64 -8.73 0.38 -14.05
CA PRO A 64 -8.49 1.10 -12.79
C PRO A 64 -8.09 0.14 -11.66
N SER A 65 -7.25 0.63 -10.73
CA SER A 65 -6.82 -0.15 -9.58
C SER A 65 -7.75 0.06 -8.39
N GLU A 66 -8.68 -0.88 -8.20
CA GLU A 66 -9.72 -0.76 -7.17
C GLU A 66 -9.27 -1.31 -5.81
N ALA A 67 -9.66 -0.63 -4.74
CA ALA A 67 -9.35 -1.08 -3.39
C ALA A 67 -10.15 -2.33 -2.98
N LYS A 68 -11.24 -2.67 -3.66
CA LYS A 68 -12.19 -3.71 -3.24
C LYS A 68 -12.50 -4.73 -4.34
N ALA A 69 -11.78 -4.70 -5.45
CA ALA A 69 -11.95 -5.62 -6.57
C ALA A 69 -10.63 -5.73 -7.34
N PRO A 70 -10.36 -6.87 -8.00
CA PRO A 70 -9.17 -6.97 -8.82
C PRO A 70 -9.35 -6.15 -10.09
N SER A 71 -8.28 -5.54 -10.58
CA SER A 71 -8.27 -5.03 -11.96
C SER A 71 -8.13 -6.19 -12.95
N ASP A 72 -8.40 -5.93 -14.24
CA ASP A 72 -8.15 -6.91 -15.29
C ASP A 72 -6.68 -7.34 -15.34
N TYR A 73 -5.76 -6.42 -15.05
CA TYR A 73 -4.33 -6.71 -14.95
C TYR A 73 -4.02 -7.68 -13.81
N GLU A 74 -4.56 -7.42 -12.61
CA GLU A 74 -4.39 -8.27 -11.43
C GLU A 74 -5.00 -9.67 -11.66
N ALA A 75 -6.09 -9.75 -12.43
CA ALA A 75 -6.81 -11.00 -12.70
C ALA A 75 -6.25 -11.85 -13.85
N THR A 76 -5.52 -11.26 -14.80
CA THR A 76 -5.17 -11.96 -16.06
C THR A 76 -3.69 -11.99 -16.39
N ARG A 77 -2.85 -11.16 -15.75
CA ARG A 77 -1.41 -11.14 -16.00
C ARG A 77 -0.65 -11.90 -14.93
N LEU A 78 0.41 -12.58 -15.37
CA LEU A 78 1.45 -13.07 -14.48
C LEU A 78 2.41 -11.92 -14.17
N TRP A 79 2.59 -11.62 -12.89
CA TRP A 79 3.45 -10.52 -12.43
C TRP A 79 4.87 -10.99 -12.09
N PHE A 80 5.03 -12.30 -11.93
CA PHE A 80 6.30 -12.89 -11.54
C PHE A 80 7.15 -13.22 -12.76
N ASP A 81 8.43 -12.91 -12.65
CA ASP A 81 9.44 -13.52 -13.49
C ASP A 81 9.67 -14.95 -12.99
N MET A 82 9.28 -15.93 -13.80
CA MET A 82 9.36 -17.35 -13.42
C MET A 82 10.79 -17.89 -13.52
N ASP A 83 11.68 -17.20 -14.24
CA ASP A 83 13.08 -17.58 -14.35
C ASP A 83 13.91 -17.06 -13.17
N ALA A 84 13.36 -16.13 -12.38
CA ALA A 84 14.01 -15.60 -11.19
C ALA A 84 13.86 -16.55 -9.98
N PRO A 85 14.96 -16.90 -9.29
CA PRO A 85 14.92 -17.70 -8.06
C PRO A 85 14.52 -16.81 -6.87
N SER A 86 13.24 -16.45 -6.80
CA SER A 86 12.64 -15.68 -5.71
C SER A 86 11.39 -16.38 -5.17
N GLU A 87 10.92 -16.02 -3.98
CA GLU A 87 9.58 -16.33 -3.48
C GLU A 87 8.53 -15.55 -4.27
N LYS A 88 7.43 -16.20 -4.65
CA LYS A 88 6.31 -15.59 -5.39
C LYS A 88 5.16 -15.34 -4.43
N ALA A 89 4.99 -14.10 -4.01
CA ALA A 89 4.10 -13.73 -2.91
C ALA A 89 3.01 -12.73 -3.33
N PRO A 90 1.86 -13.17 -3.88
CA PRO A 90 0.72 -12.27 -4.08
C PRO A 90 0.16 -11.74 -2.75
N VAL A 91 -0.10 -10.43 -2.73
CA VAL A 91 -0.78 -9.72 -1.65
C VAL A 91 -2.26 -9.60 -1.98
N LEU A 92 -3.08 -10.38 -1.26
CA LEU A 92 -4.53 -10.36 -1.35
C LEU A 92 -5.09 -9.41 -0.30
N GLY A 93 -5.91 -8.46 -0.71
CA GLY A 93 -6.49 -7.56 0.26
C GLY A 93 -7.34 -6.46 -0.31
N ASN A 94 -7.94 -5.70 0.59
CA ASN A 94 -8.66 -4.50 0.23
C ASN A 94 -7.70 -3.30 0.10
N SER A 95 -8.10 -2.11 0.54
CA SER A 95 -7.21 -0.97 0.64
C SER A 95 -5.98 -1.26 1.52
N MET A 96 -6.06 -2.21 2.46
CA MET A 96 -4.92 -2.70 3.24
C MET A 96 -3.93 -3.53 2.43
N GLY A 97 -4.41 -4.39 1.54
CA GLY A 97 -3.55 -5.14 0.64
C GLY A 97 -2.80 -4.23 -0.33
N ARG A 98 -3.44 -3.15 -0.79
CA ARG A 98 -2.77 -2.12 -1.59
C ARG A 98 -1.64 -1.44 -0.83
N ASP A 99 -1.90 -0.98 0.40
CA ASP A 99 -0.88 -0.36 1.25
C ASP A 99 0.27 -1.32 1.51
N MET A 100 -0.05 -2.57 1.82
CA MET A 100 0.97 -3.58 2.08
C MET A 100 1.81 -3.87 0.85
N TRP A 101 1.17 -4.05 -0.31
CA TRP A 101 1.88 -4.23 -1.56
C TRP A 101 2.81 -3.05 -1.86
N LYS A 102 2.38 -1.81 -1.61
CA LYS A 102 3.25 -0.63 -1.75
C LYS A 102 4.46 -0.71 -0.81
N THR A 103 4.27 -1.12 0.45
CA THR A 103 5.37 -1.26 1.40
C THR A 103 6.41 -2.29 0.94
N LEU A 104 5.96 -3.39 0.32
CA LEU A 104 6.84 -4.51 -0.06
C LEU A 104 7.44 -4.36 -1.46
N ALA A 105 6.72 -3.77 -2.41
CA ALA A 105 7.07 -3.77 -3.83
C ALA A 105 7.70 -2.47 -4.32
N LEU A 106 7.61 -1.39 -3.54
CA LEU A 106 8.09 -0.06 -3.96
C LEU A 106 9.61 0.01 -4.08
N ASP A 107 10.32 -0.73 -3.22
CA ASP A 107 11.77 -0.85 -3.26
C ASP A 107 12.14 -2.34 -3.42
N PRO A 108 12.36 -2.82 -4.65
CA PRO A 108 12.63 -4.23 -4.90
C PRO A 108 13.99 -4.69 -4.34
N ASP A 109 14.91 -3.77 -4.05
CA ASP A 109 16.20 -4.09 -3.44
C ASP A 109 16.08 -4.44 -1.96
N LEU A 110 15.03 -3.95 -1.28
CA LEU A 110 14.75 -4.35 0.10
C LEU A 110 14.27 -5.79 0.21
N PHE A 111 13.76 -6.42 -0.85
CA PHE A 111 13.23 -7.78 -0.80
C PHE A 111 13.66 -8.60 -2.00
N ARG A 112 14.99 -8.70 -2.21
CA ARG A 112 15.56 -9.36 -3.40
C ARG A 112 15.14 -10.81 -3.57
N GLY A 113 14.99 -11.55 -2.47
CA GLY A 113 14.56 -12.94 -2.45
C GLY A 113 13.06 -13.13 -2.64
N SER A 114 12.26 -12.06 -2.72
CA SER A 114 10.82 -12.16 -2.96
C SER A 114 10.35 -11.29 -4.13
N ARG A 115 9.20 -11.63 -4.71
CA ARG A 115 8.49 -10.82 -5.69
C ARG A 115 7.02 -10.75 -5.30
N PHE A 116 6.44 -9.55 -5.41
CA PHE A 116 5.09 -9.29 -4.92
C PHE A 116 4.15 -8.91 -6.06
N ALA A 117 3.07 -9.68 -6.18
CA ALA A 117 1.92 -9.30 -7.00
C ALA A 117 0.84 -8.70 -6.09
N ARG A 118 -0.10 -7.95 -6.66
CA ARG A 118 -1.30 -7.52 -5.93
C ARG A 118 -2.53 -8.19 -6.51
N PHE A 119 -3.50 -8.49 -5.65
CA PHE A 119 -4.85 -8.81 -6.07
C PHE A 119 -5.87 -8.14 -5.15
N GLY A 120 -6.60 -7.15 -5.67
CA GLY A 120 -7.66 -6.46 -4.93
C GLY A 120 -8.85 -7.37 -4.63
N MET A 121 -9.31 -7.42 -3.38
CA MET A 121 -10.46 -8.25 -2.98
C MET A 121 -11.19 -7.71 -1.75
N ARG A 122 -12.49 -8.00 -1.65
CA ARG A 122 -13.25 -7.77 -0.40
C ARG A 122 -12.98 -8.88 0.61
N ALA A 123 -12.93 -8.52 1.90
CA ALA A 123 -12.79 -9.47 3.00
C ALA A 123 -13.96 -10.48 3.11
N THR A 124 -15.10 -10.21 2.46
CA THR A 124 -16.24 -11.14 2.39
C THR A 124 -16.09 -12.23 1.34
N PHE A 125 -14.98 -12.27 0.59
CA PHE A 125 -14.70 -13.23 -0.48
C PHE A 125 -15.89 -13.47 -1.45
N PRO A 126 -16.38 -12.44 -2.16
CA PRO A 126 -17.48 -12.60 -3.11
C PRO A 126 -17.15 -13.70 -4.15
N LYS A 127 -18.11 -14.59 -4.44
CA LYS A 127 -17.92 -15.74 -5.35
C LYS A 127 -17.29 -15.36 -6.70
N ALA A 128 -17.65 -14.20 -7.25
CA ALA A 128 -17.07 -13.71 -8.51
C ALA A 128 -15.57 -13.40 -8.37
N GLN A 129 -15.17 -12.70 -7.31
CA GLN A 129 -13.77 -12.37 -7.05
C GLN A 129 -12.97 -13.61 -6.70
N LEU A 130 -13.55 -14.55 -5.94
CA LEU A 130 -12.88 -15.82 -5.64
C LEU A 130 -12.62 -16.63 -6.91
N ARG A 131 -13.59 -16.70 -7.82
CA ARG A 131 -13.38 -17.34 -9.13
C ARG A 131 -12.32 -16.64 -9.98
N ALA A 132 -12.21 -15.32 -9.89
CA ALA A 132 -11.16 -14.57 -10.57
C ALA A 132 -9.79 -14.87 -9.96
N LEU A 133 -9.66 -14.84 -8.63
CA LEU A 133 -8.44 -15.18 -7.91
C LEU A 133 -7.93 -16.58 -8.27
N LEU A 134 -8.82 -17.58 -8.24
CA LEU A 134 -8.46 -18.97 -8.54
C LEU A 134 -8.04 -19.22 -9.99
N ARG A 135 -8.20 -18.23 -10.87
CA ARG A 135 -7.74 -18.25 -12.27
C ARG A 135 -6.62 -17.25 -12.54
N ALA A 136 -6.23 -16.46 -11.55
CA ALA A 136 -5.20 -15.44 -11.74
C ALA A 136 -3.84 -16.13 -11.86
N PRO A 137 -3.06 -15.85 -12.92
CA PRO A 137 -1.77 -16.52 -13.12
C PRO A 137 -0.79 -16.33 -11.95
N SER A 138 -0.77 -15.13 -11.36
CA SER A 138 0.08 -14.85 -10.18
C SER A 138 -0.39 -15.60 -8.92
N PHE A 139 -1.66 -15.99 -8.82
CA PHE A 139 -2.11 -16.83 -7.70
C PHE A 139 -1.74 -18.30 -7.93
N GLU A 140 -1.82 -18.77 -9.18
CA GLU A 140 -1.42 -20.12 -9.55
C GLU A 140 0.10 -20.34 -9.37
N ALA A 141 0.91 -19.35 -9.73
CA ALA A 141 2.36 -19.39 -9.62
C ALA A 141 2.91 -19.03 -8.22
N ALA A 142 2.04 -18.77 -7.24
CA ALA A 142 2.47 -18.34 -5.92
C ALA A 142 3.09 -19.49 -5.11
N ASP A 143 4.10 -19.15 -4.33
CA ASP A 143 4.67 -20.01 -3.27
C ASP A 143 3.99 -19.70 -1.92
N THR A 144 3.73 -18.41 -1.68
CA THR A 144 3.14 -17.90 -0.43
C THR A 144 2.03 -16.91 -0.74
N VAL A 145 0.91 -16.95 0.00
CA VAL A 145 -0.19 -16.01 -0.14
C VAL A 145 -0.27 -15.09 1.08
N LEU A 146 -0.11 -13.79 0.86
CA LEU A 146 -0.20 -12.77 1.90
C LEU A 146 -1.64 -12.24 2.00
N LEU A 147 -2.28 -12.38 3.16
CA LEU A 147 -3.63 -11.87 3.39
C LEU A 147 -3.57 -10.56 4.20
N ALA A 148 -4.02 -9.45 3.62
CA ALA A 148 -3.98 -8.13 4.24
C ALA A 148 -5.33 -7.40 4.13
N PHE A 149 -6.17 -7.54 5.16
CA PHE A 149 -7.51 -6.96 5.21
C PHE A 149 -7.70 -6.08 6.46
N ALA A 150 -8.49 -5.02 6.33
CA ALA A 150 -8.83 -4.12 7.46
C ALA A 150 -9.75 -4.76 8.51
N SER A 151 -10.36 -5.89 8.18
CA SER A 151 -11.25 -6.63 9.06
C SER A 151 -10.96 -8.10 8.85
N PRO A 152 -11.17 -8.97 9.85
CA PRO A 152 -11.06 -10.39 9.58
C PRO A 152 -12.09 -10.70 8.49
N PRO A 153 -11.83 -11.70 7.65
CA PRO A 153 -12.85 -12.19 6.74
C PRO A 153 -13.99 -12.79 7.58
N LEU A 154 -14.92 -11.92 7.99
CA LEU A 154 -16.04 -12.25 8.86
C LEU A 154 -16.98 -13.18 8.09
N GLY A 155 -17.12 -14.39 8.61
CA GLY A 155 -18.21 -15.29 8.30
C GLY A 155 -17.99 -16.16 7.06
N GLY A 156 -17.69 -17.43 7.30
CA GLY A 156 -18.21 -18.49 6.43
C GLY A 156 -17.70 -18.53 5.00
N ALA A 157 -16.52 -17.97 4.68
CA ALA A 157 -15.77 -18.38 3.49
C ALA A 157 -15.22 -19.78 3.73
N ASP A 158 -16.17 -20.71 3.72
CA ASP A 158 -16.04 -22.13 3.56
C ASP A 158 -14.89 -22.39 2.59
N GLY A 159 -13.86 -23.05 3.11
CA GLY A 159 -12.47 -22.90 2.71
C GLY A 159 -12.10 -23.25 1.28
N ALA A 160 -12.75 -22.79 0.22
CA ALA A 160 -12.34 -23.09 -1.16
C ALA A 160 -11.00 -22.43 -1.52
N ALA A 161 -10.78 -21.16 -1.14
CA ALA A 161 -9.49 -20.49 -1.34
C ALA A 161 -8.41 -21.14 -0.48
N ALA A 162 -8.64 -21.25 0.83
CA ALA A 162 -7.71 -21.87 1.76
C ALA A 162 -7.50 -23.38 1.50
N ARG A 163 -8.50 -24.13 1.01
CA ARG A 163 -8.35 -25.56 0.59
C ARG A 163 -7.60 -25.65 -0.73
N ARG A 164 -7.69 -24.66 -1.62
CA ARG A 164 -6.96 -24.65 -2.89
C ARG A 164 -5.51 -24.21 -2.67
N ALA A 165 -5.24 -23.16 -1.89
CA ALA A 165 -3.89 -22.80 -1.43
C ALA A 165 -3.21 -24.01 -0.76
N ARG A 166 -3.92 -24.70 0.14
CA ARG A 166 -3.45 -25.96 0.76
C ARG A 166 -3.20 -27.11 -0.23
N ARG A 167 -3.99 -27.24 -1.31
CA ARG A 167 -3.76 -28.25 -2.35
C ARG A 167 -2.61 -27.89 -3.28
N LEU A 168 -2.31 -26.60 -3.41
CA LEU A 168 -1.21 -26.07 -4.21
C LEU A 168 0.10 -25.96 -3.41
N GLY A 169 0.11 -26.35 -2.14
CA GLY A 169 1.30 -26.27 -1.27
C GLY A 169 1.64 -24.86 -0.79
N GLN A 170 0.74 -23.90 -0.98
CA GLN A 170 0.99 -22.48 -0.69
C GLN A 170 0.82 -22.18 0.82
N ALA A 171 1.79 -21.47 1.40
CA ALA A 171 1.70 -21.00 2.78
C ALA A 171 0.78 -19.76 2.84
N ASP A 172 -0.25 -19.80 3.69
CA ASP A 172 -1.09 -18.62 3.95
C ASP A 172 -0.48 -17.86 5.14
N HIS A 173 -0.13 -16.58 4.96
CA HIS A 173 0.32 -15.73 6.06
C HIS A 173 -0.70 -14.62 6.34
N PRO A 174 -1.53 -14.77 7.39
CA PRO A 174 -2.46 -13.73 7.78
C PRO A 174 -1.70 -12.52 8.33
N ARG A 175 -2.07 -11.32 7.88
CA ARG A 175 -1.67 -10.07 8.52
C ARG A 175 -2.85 -9.47 9.29
N PRO A 176 -2.64 -9.09 10.56
CA PRO A 176 -3.63 -8.34 11.31
C PRO A 176 -3.97 -7.00 10.63
N PRO A 177 -5.16 -6.44 10.93
CA PRO A 177 -5.55 -5.11 10.49
C PRO A 177 -4.48 -4.04 10.84
N PRO A 178 -4.50 -2.90 10.14
CA PRO A 178 -3.57 -1.82 10.43
C PRO A 178 -3.80 -1.27 11.84
N PRO A 179 -2.78 -0.64 12.45
CA PRO A 179 -3.06 0.22 13.59
C PRO A 179 -4.02 1.32 13.17
N VAL A 180 -5.05 1.53 13.99
CA VAL A 180 -5.98 2.64 13.84
C VAL A 180 -5.61 3.71 14.84
N PHE A 181 -5.60 4.97 14.42
CA PHE A 181 -5.28 6.10 15.27
C PHE A 181 -6.50 6.99 15.46
N LYS A 182 -6.75 7.36 16.72
CA LYS A 182 -7.84 8.24 17.10
C LYS A 182 -7.61 9.64 16.55
N ASP A 183 -8.70 10.28 16.13
CA ASP A 183 -8.67 11.71 15.85
C ASP A 183 -8.49 12.51 17.14
N ARG A 184 -7.90 13.69 17.02
CA ARG A 184 -7.83 14.69 18.09
C ARG A 184 -8.52 15.95 17.62
N GLU A 185 -9.48 16.45 18.40
CA GLU A 185 -10.29 17.61 18.05
C GLU A 185 -10.99 17.50 16.67
N GLY A 186 -11.42 16.28 16.31
CA GLY A 186 -12.05 16.00 15.02
C GLY A 186 -11.11 16.11 13.81
N ARG A 187 -9.79 16.09 14.04
CA ARG A 187 -8.75 16.17 13.01
C ARG A 187 -7.80 14.99 13.09
N ARG A 188 -7.15 14.69 11.96
CA ARG A 188 -6.05 13.72 11.90
C ARG A 188 -4.92 14.19 12.79
N LEU A 189 -4.27 13.25 13.47
CA LEU A 189 -3.32 13.57 14.52
C LEU A 189 -2.15 14.45 14.06
N PHE A 190 -1.59 14.17 12.88
CA PHE A 190 -0.55 15.00 12.27
C PHE A 190 -1.05 16.44 12.03
N ASP A 191 -2.24 16.60 11.44
CA ASP A 191 -2.79 17.91 11.08
C ASP A 191 -3.16 18.73 12.32
N CYS A 192 -3.65 18.06 13.36
CA CYS A 192 -3.91 18.64 14.67
C CYS A 192 -2.60 19.15 15.31
N TYR A 193 -1.56 18.32 15.34
CA TYR A 193 -0.28 18.66 15.94
C TYR A 193 0.38 19.86 15.26
N VAL A 194 0.50 19.83 13.93
CA VAL A 194 1.11 20.93 13.16
C VAL A 194 0.36 22.24 13.37
N ARG A 195 -0.98 22.18 13.49
CA ARG A 195 -1.78 23.38 13.74
C ARG A 195 -1.60 23.92 15.16
N GLU A 196 -1.55 23.04 16.16
CA GLU A 196 -1.37 23.43 17.56
C GLU A 196 0.01 24.06 17.81
N HIS A 197 1.05 23.57 17.14
CA HIS A 197 2.43 23.96 17.39
C HIS A 197 2.96 24.97 16.36
N GLY A 198 2.15 25.35 15.36
CA GLY A 198 2.56 26.27 14.30
C GLY A 198 3.60 25.69 13.32
N GLY A 199 3.83 24.38 13.35
CA GLY A 199 4.91 23.72 12.62
C GLY A 199 5.18 22.31 13.13
N LEU A 200 6.33 21.75 12.73
CA LEU A 200 6.79 20.44 13.15
C LEU A 200 8.18 20.54 13.78
N ASP A 201 8.26 21.28 14.88
CA ASP A 201 9.53 21.61 15.54
C ASP A 201 10.06 20.46 16.41
N ASP A 202 9.16 19.58 16.89
CA ASP A 202 9.48 18.36 17.62
C ASP A 202 8.72 17.18 17.01
N PRO A 203 9.28 16.49 15.99
CA PRO A 203 8.65 15.32 15.39
C PRO A 203 8.55 14.16 16.39
N GLU A 204 9.50 13.99 17.30
CA GLU A 204 9.46 12.90 18.28
C GLU A 204 8.30 13.05 19.27
N ALA A 205 7.94 14.27 19.66
CA ALA A 205 6.75 14.51 20.47
C ALA A 205 5.47 14.09 19.75
N LEU A 206 5.38 14.32 18.44
CA LEU A 206 4.28 13.78 17.64
C LEU A 206 4.31 12.25 17.63
N GLU A 207 5.48 11.61 17.47
CA GLU A 207 5.58 10.15 17.48
C GLU A 207 5.25 9.51 18.85
N ARG A 208 5.60 10.16 19.96
CA ARG A 208 5.18 9.72 21.31
C ARG A 208 3.69 9.93 21.52
N LEU A 209 3.13 11.00 20.97
CA LEU A 209 1.69 11.25 20.99
C LEU A 209 0.93 10.19 20.18
N THR A 210 1.42 9.83 19.00
CA THR A 210 0.78 8.84 18.12
C THR A 210 0.70 7.46 18.77
N TRP A 211 1.74 7.05 19.50
CA TRP A 211 1.70 5.85 20.34
C TRP A 211 0.53 5.86 21.34
N LYS A 212 0.31 6.98 22.03
CA LYS A 212 -0.81 7.13 22.99
C LYS A 212 -2.18 7.12 22.32
N MET A 213 -2.22 7.44 21.03
CA MET A 213 -3.44 7.59 20.24
C MET A 213 -3.81 6.33 19.43
N ILE A 214 -3.07 5.23 19.61
CA ILE A 214 -3.46 3.92 19.06
C ILE A 214 -4.84 3.53 19.61
N ASP A 215 -5.79 3.30 18.72
CA ASP A 215 -7.08 2.70 19.05
C ASP A 215 -6.97 1.19 19.12
N GLY A 216 -6.49 0.70 20.26
CA GLY A 216 -6.41 -0.73 20.52
C GLY A 216 -7.77 -1.41 20.71
N GLN A 217 -8.89 -0.67 20.81
CA GLN A 217 -10.21 -1.31 20.96
C GLN A 217 -10.78 -1.75 19.62
N GLU A 218 -10.49 -1.00 18.55
CA GLU A 218 -11.02 -1.28 17.21
C GLU A 218 -10.43 -2.55 16.57
N THR A 219 -9.20 -2.92 16.95
CA THR A 219 -8.43 -3.98 16.28
C THR A 219 -8.16 -5.21 17.15
N ARG A 220 -8.20 -5.08 18.49
CA ARG A 220 -7.75 -6.15 19.41
C ARG A 220 -8.46 -7.48 19.26
N ALA A 221 -9.79 -7.49 19.09
CA ALA A 221 -10.53 -8.74 18.93
C ALA A 221 -10.18 -9.45 17.62
N VAL A 222 -9.90 -8.67 16.57
CA VAL A 222 -9.51 -9.17 15.25
C VAL A 222 -8.08 -9.71 15.28
N ASP A 223 -7.15 -8.94 15.84
CA ASP A 223 -5.75 -9.33 16.01
C ASP A 223 -5.65 -10.64 16.80
N ALA A 224 -6.31 -10.72 17.94
CA ALA A 224 -6.29 -11.92 18.78
C ALA A 224 -6.84 -13.16 18.07
N ALA A 225 -7.92 -13.00 17.29
CA ALA A 225 -8.49 -14.11 16.51
C ALA A 225 -7.54 -14.59 15.40
N LEU A 226 -6.88 -13.65 14.70
CA LEU A 226 -5.92 -13.98 13.64
C LEU A 226 -4.64 -14.61 14.22
N GLU A 227 -4.12 -14.08 15.32
CA GLU A 227 -2.95 -14.62 16.02
C GLU A 227 -3.23 -16.03 16.55
N ALA A 228 -4.40 -16.27 17.15
CA ALA A 228 -4.79 -17.60 17.61
C ALA A 228 -4.88 -18.61 16.45
N GLU A 229 -5.45 -18.20 15.32
CA GLU A 229 -5.56 -19.06 14.14
C GLU A 229 -4.19 -19.34 13.50
N ALA A 230 -3.33 -18.33 13.44
CA ALA A 230 -1.97 -18.49 12.93
C ALA A 230 -1.14 -19.41 13.84
N ALA A 231 -1.21 -19.21 15.17
CA ALA A 231 -0.56 -20.08 16.15
C ALA A 231 -1.03 -21.53 16.03
N ARG A 232 -2.35 -21.76 15.89
CA ARG A 232 -2.92 -23.10 15.68
C ARG A 232 -2.37 -23.80 14.43
N ARG A 233 -1.95 -23.04 13.43
CA ARG A 233 -1.46 -23.53 12.14
C ARG A 233 0.06 -23.49 12.00
N GLY A 234 0.78 -22.98 13.01
CA GLY A 234 2.22 -22.72 12.90
C GLY A 234 2.55 -21.66 11.85
N TRP A 235 1.61 -20.77 11.53
CA TRP A 235 1.84 -19.69 10.59
C TRP A 235 2.51 -18.51 11.29
N PRO A 236 3.55 -17.92 10.69
CA PRO A 236 4.12 -16.69 11.18
C PRO A 236 3.13 -15.54 10.96
N VAL A 237 3.04 -14.67 11.96
CA VAL A 237 2.19 -13.47 11.94
C VAL A 237 3.08 -12.25 11.81
N PHE A 238 2.80 -11.42 10.82
CA PHE A 238 3.42 -10.12 10.69
C PHE A 238 2.43 -9.04 11.13
N ARG A 239 2.62 -8.44 12.30
CA ARG A 239 1.74 -7.36 12.78
C ARG A 239 2.13 -6.06 12.09
N ARG A 240 1.17 -5.42 11.40
CA ARG A 240 1.43 -4.12 10.76
C ARG A 240 1.82 -3.04 11.78
N LEU A 241 1.35 -3.15 13.03
CA LEU A 241 1.78 -2.29 14.11
C LEU A 241 3.31 -2.28 14.25
N ASP A 242 3.97 -3.43 14.08
CA ASP A 242 5.42 -3.55 14.26
C ASP A 242 6.21 -2.85 13.14
N SER A 243 5.63 -2.68 11.94
CA SER A 243 6.23 -1.84 10.90
C SER A 243 6.06 -0.34 11.16
N VAL A 244 5.05 0.05 11.94
CA VAL A 244 4.65 1.45 12.14
C VAL A 244 5.22 1.99 13.46
N CYS A 245 5.28 1.17 14.50
CA CYS A 245 5.58 1.59 15.87
C CYS A 245 6.75 0.81 16.46
N ASP A 246 7.52 1.49 17.31
CA ASP A 246 8.51 0.89 18.17
C ASP A 246 7.91 0.81 19.58
N ALA A 247 7.64 -0.42 20.03
CA ALA A 247 7.06 -0.68 21.34
C ALA A 247 8.01 -0.39 22.50
N ALA A 248 9.33 -0.54 22.30
CA ALA A 248 10.33 -0.26 23.32
C ALA A 248 10.48 1.25 23.53
N ALA A 249 10.53 2.01 22.43
CA ALA A 249 10.58 3.47 22.45
C ALA A 249 9.21 4.12 22.74
N LYS A 250 8.11 3.37 22.60
CA LYS A 250 6.73 3.87 22.70
C LYS A 250 6.47 5.02 21.74
N THR A 251 6.86 4.83 20.48
CA THR A 251 6.71 5.80 19.38
C THR A 251 6.08 5.14 18.17
N CYS A 252 5.40 5.93 17.33
CA CYS A 252 4.95 5.48 16.01
C CYS A 252 5.40 6.46 14.93
N GLY A 253 5.97 5.93 13.85
CA GLY A 253 6.50 6.67 12.70
C GLY A 253 5.40 7.42 11.96
N PHE A 254 5.17 8.68 12.30
CA PHE A 254 4.15 9.53 11.67
C PHE A 254 4.73 10.62 10.78
N VAL A 255 6.05 10.77 10.86
CA VAL A 255 6.82 11.77 10.14
C VAL A 255 8.04 11.09 9.53
N SER A 256 8.35 11.41 8.28
CA SER A 256 9.66 11.07 7.72
C SER A 256 10.78 11.93 8.30
N GLU A 257 12.02 11.49 8.09
CA GLU A 257 13.22 12.24 8.43
C GLU A 257 13.21 13.67 7.85
N ASP A 258 12.59 13.87 6.69
CA ASP A 258 12.44 15.18 6.04
C ASP A 258 11.10 15.89 6.37
N GLY A 259 10.41 15.49 7.45
CA GLY A 259 9.26 16.22 7.98
C GLY A 259 7.92 15.96 7.27
N ARG A 260 7.82 14.93 6.41
CA ARG A 260 6.58 14.65 5.66
C ARG A 260 5.64 13.73 6.42
N LYS A 261 4.34 13.98 6.27
CA LYS A 261 3.25 13.16 6.80
C LYS A 261 3.32 11.71 6.27
N MET A 262 3.38 10.75 7.19
CA MET A 262 3.44 9.32 6.84
C MET A 262 2.05 8.64 6.82
N ILE A 263 1.11 9.10 7.64
CA ILE A 263 -0.25 8.53 7.71
C ILE A 263 -1.26 9.60 7.26
N HIS A 264 -2.06 9.31 6.24
CA HIS A 264 -3.01 10.25 5.65
C HIS A 264 -4.32 10.37 6.43
N ASP A 265 -4.85 9.23 6.86
CA ASP A 265 -6.11 9.12 7.60
C ASP A 265 -5.95 8.32 8.89
N HIS A 266 -6.91 7.49 9.26
CA HIS A 266 -6.85 6.67 10.47
C HIS A 266 -5.86 5.52 10.39
N HIS A 267 -5.52 5.04 9.19
CA HIS A 267 -4.75 3.80 9.02
C HIS A 267 -4.01 3.67 7.67
N HIS A 268 -4.33 4.52 6.68
CA HIS A 268 -3.68 4.55 5.38
C HIS A 268 -2.40 5.36 5.39
N HIS A 269 -1.36 4.79 4.80
CA HIS A 269 -0.04 5.39 4.77
C HIS A 269 0.31 5.99 3.40
N SER A 270 1.23 6.95 3.39
CA SER A 270 1.76 7.60 2.20
C SER A 270 2.81 6.74 1.48
N MET A 271 3.20 7.12 0.27
CA MET A 271 4.33 6.45 -0.40
C MET A 271 5.65 6.62 0.36
N THR A 272 5.86 7.78 1.00
CA THR A 272 7.00 8.01 1.89
C THR A 272 7.01 7.02 3.05
N ALA A 273 5.85 6.78 3.65
CA ALA A 273 5.70 5.80 4.71
C ALA A 273 5.91 4.37 4.21
N ALA A 274 5.41 4.03 3.02
CA ALA A 274 5.63 2.71 2.41
C ALA A 274 7.13 2.37 2.31
N THR A 275 7.97 3.32 1.85
CA THR A 275 9.42 3.15 1.82
C THR A 275 10.01 2.95 3.23
N ALA A 276 9.65 3.81 4.18
CA ALA A 276 10.20 3.74 5.54
C ALA A 276 9.78 2.46 6.28
N TYR A 277 8.52 2.05 6.15
CA TYR A 277 8.01 0.83 6.74
C TYR A 277 8.60 -0.41 6.08
N GLY A 278 8.88 -0.39 4.77
CA GLY A 278 9.59 -1.47 4.09
C GLY A 278 10.98 -1.72 4.68
N ARG A 279 11.72 -0.64 4.97
CA ARG A 279 13.03 -0.73 5.65
C ARG A 279 12.91 -1.30 7.05
N ARG A 280 11.96 -0.81 7.86
CA ARG A 280 11.71 -1.35 9.21
C ARG A 280 11.35 -2.84 9.20
N ILE A 281 10.55 -3.27 8.22
CA ILE A 281 10.24 -4.70 8.03
C ILE A 281 11.53 -5.49 7.78
N ARG A 282 12.41 -5.00 6.90
CA ARG A 282 13.69 -5.64 6.61
C ARG A 282 14.62 -5.67 7.83
N ASP A 283 14.65 -4.60 8.61
CA ASP A 283 15.50 -4.47 9.80
C ASP A 283 15.08 -5.43 10.93
N GLN A 284 13.82 -5.86 10.94
CA GLN A 284 13.29 -6.90 11.84
C GLN A 284 13.71 -8.33 11.42
N GLY A 285 14.43 -8.47 10.30
CA GLY A 285 14.83 -9.72 9.69
C GLY A 285 14.20 -9.92 8.32
N PRO A 286 14.66 -10.93 7.54
CA PRO A 286 13.92 -11.35 6.38
C PRO A 286 12.49 -11.69 6.84
N PRO A 287 11.46 -11.22 6.11
CA PRO A 287 10.11 -11.69 6.40
C PRO A 287 10.12 -13.22 6.34
N PRO A 288 9.18 -13.91 7.02
CA PRO A 288 9.21 -15.37 7.19
C PRO A 288 8.99 -16.17 5.88
N PHE A 289 8.97 -15.47 4.75
CA PHE A 289 8.83 -15.95 3.38
C PHE A 289 10.03 -15.51 2.51
N ASP A 290 11.16 -15.11 3.10
CA ASP A 290 12.41 -14.70 2.45
C ASP A 290 13.61 -15.47 3.04
#